data_AF-A0A7X9BF53-F1
#
_entry.id   AF-A0A7X9BF53-F1
#
_cell.length_a   1.000
_cell.length_b   1.000
_cell.length_c   1.000
_cell.angle_alpha   90.00
_cell.angle_beta   90.00
_cell.angle_gamma   90.00
#
_symmetry.space_group_name_H-M   'P 1'
#
loop_
_entity.id
_entity.type
_entity.pdbx_description
1 polymer ?
#
loop_
_entity_poly.entity_id
_entity_poly.type
_entity_poly.pdbx_seq_one_letter_code
_entity_poly.pdbx_strand_id
1 'polypeptide(L)' 'MCGYVYDPAVGDPDGGVAPGTAFEDIPDDWVCPVCGAAKSEFEKL' A
#
# COMPACT_ATOMS: atom_id res chain seq x y z
N MET A 1 -7.38 11.70 -2.53
CA MET A 1 -7.94 10.46 -3.12
C MET A 1 -8.07 9.44 -1.98
N CYS A 2 -9.28 9.06 -1.57
CA CYS A 2 -9.67 8.18 -0.43
C CYS A 2 -9.12 8.43 1.01
N GLY A 3 -7.88 8.86 1.22
CA GLY A 3 -7.28 9.10 2.55
C GLY A 3 -6.74 7.85 3.27
N TYR A 4 -6.66 6.71 2.58
CA TYR A 4 -6.01 5.51 3.10
C TYR A 4 -4.51 5.76 3.35
N VAL A 5 -4.00 5.26 4.47
CA VAL A 5 -2.58 5.30 4.84
C VAL A 5 -2.10 3.87 4.98
N TYR A 6 -1.03 3.53 4.24
CA TYR A 6 -0.38 2.24 4.37
C TYR A 6 0.42 2.20 5.67
N ASP A 7 0.15 1.20 6.52
CA ASP A 7 0.92 0.92 7.73
C ASP A 7 1.79 -0.32 7.48
N PRO A 8 3.13 -0.17 7.38
CA PRO A 8 4.04 -1.30 7.22
C PRO A 8 3.90 -2.36 8.31
N ALA A 9 3.51 -2.00 9.54
CA ALA A 9 3.32 -2.99 10.62
C ALA A 9 2.12 -3.90 10.36
N VAL A 10 1.14 -3.46 9.57
CA VAL A 10 -0.05 -4.21 9.18
C VAL A 10 0.14 -4.89 7.81
N GLY A 11 0.77 -4.20 6.85
CA GLY A 11 0.86 -4.64 5.46
C GLY A 11 -0.50 -4.57 4.75
N ASP A 12 -0.65 -5.39 3.72
CA ASP A 12 -1.92 -5.66 3.02
C ASP A 12 -2.00 -7.17 2.64
N PRO A 13 -2.24 -8.07 3.62
CA PRO A 13 -2.15 -9.52 3.39
C PRO A 13 -3.17 -10.03 2.37
N ASP A 14 -4.35 -9.41 2.29
CA ASP A 14 -5.38 -9.74 1.30
C ASP A 14 -4.94 -9.34 -0.12
N GLY A 15 -4.15 -8.25 -0.25
CA GLY A 15 -3.47 -7.82 -1.47
C GLY A 15 -2.09 -8.46 -1.70
N GLY A 16 -1.69 -9.44 -0.88
CA GLY A 16 -0.42 -10.16 -1.04
C GLY A 16 0.81 -9.46 -0.47
N VAL A 17 0.64 -8.40 0.31
CA VAL A 17 1.72 -7.66 0.98
C VAL A 17 1.76 -8.06 2.46
N ALA A 18 2.85 -8.71 2.87
CA ALA A 18 2.96 -9.19 4.26
C ALA A 18 3.12 -8.04 5.27
N PRO A 19 2.74 -8.25 6.55
CA PRO A 19 3.11 -7.34 7.63
C PRO A 19 4.64 -7.22 7.72
N GLY A 20 5.12 -6.01 7.95
CA GLY A 20 6.53 -5.64 7.99
C GLY A 20 7.11 -5.19 6.65
N THR A 21 6.38 -5.28 5.55
CA THR A 21 6.85 -4.81 4.23
C THR A 21 6.87 -3.28 4.19
N ALA A 22 8.03 -2.68 3.92
CA ALA A 22 8.13 -1.23 3.72
C ALA A 22 7.36 -0.82 2.46
N PHE A 23 6.81 0.40 2.42
CA PHE A 23 6.05 0.88 1.26
C PHE A 23 6.90 0.85 -0.02
N GLU A 24 8.18 1.18 0.09
CA GLU A 24 9.13 1.16 -1.02
C GLU A 24 9.31 -0.25 -1.63
N ASP A 25 9.18 -1.31 -0.81
CA ASP A 25 9.37 -2.71 -1.20
C ASP A 25 8.11 -3.39 -1.75
N ILE A 26 6.96 -2.70 -1.72
CA ILE A 26 5.71 -3.22 -2.31
C ILE A 26 5.87 -3.35 -3.83
N PRO A 27 5.35 -4.41 -4.48
CA PRO A 27 5.30 -4.49 -5.95
C PRO A 27 4.62 -3.29 -6.61
N ASP A 28 5.08 -2.87 -7.79
CA ASP A 28 4.53 -1.68 -8.48
C ASP A 28 3.11 -1.88 -9.06
N ASP A 29 2.66 -3.14 -9.15
CA ASP A 29 1.30 -3.52 -9.55
C ASP A 29 0.32 -3.54 -8.36
N TRP A 30 0.79 -3.30 -7.14
CA TRP A 30 -0.08 -3.10 -5.99
C TRP A 30 -0.93 -1.84 -6.16
N VAL A 31 -2.18 -1.94 -5.72
CA VAL A 31 -3.15 -0.85 -5.74
C VAL A 31 -3.77 -0.68 -4.35
N CYS A 32 -4.18 0.55 -4.04
CA CYS A 32 -4.88 0.85 -2.80
C CYS A 32 -6.09 -0.08 -2.62
N PRO A 33 -6.19 -0.83 -1.50
CA PRO A 33 -7.29 -1.77 -1.28
C PRO A 33 -8.65 -1.08 -1.12
N VAL A 34 -8.66 0.24 -0.90
CA VAL A 34 -9.89 1.03 -0.72
C VAL A 34 -10.41 1.61 -2.03
N CYS A 35 -9.54 2.13 -2.89
CA CYS A 35 -9.96 2.89 -4.08
C CYS A 35 -9.27 2.51 -5.38
N GLY A 36 -8.35 1.53 -5.36
CA GLY A 36 -7.63 1.07 -6.55
C GLY A 36 -6.59 2.05 -7.10
N ALA A 37 -6.23 3.11 -6.36
CA ALA A 37 -5.16 4.02 -6.75
C ALA A 37 -3.82 3.27 -6.87
N ALA A 38 -3.01 3.64 -7.86
CA ALA A 38 -1.70 3.02 -8.06
C ALA A 38 -0.72 3.42 -6.95
N LYS A 39 0.30 2.59 -6.70
CA LYS A 39 1.39 2.88 -5.75
C LYS A 39 2.04 4.26 -5.97
N SER A 40 2.13 4.71 -7.23
CA SER A 40 2.69 6.01 -7.60
C SER A 40 1.85 7.23 -7.21
N GLU A 41 0.59 7.03 -6.82
CA GLU A 41 -0.32 8.10 -6.38
C GLU A 41 -0.25 8.35 -4.86
N PHE A 42 0.61 7.61 -4.17
CA PHE A 42 0.86 7.78 -2.73
C PHE A 42 2.01 8.76 -2.49
N GLU A 43 1.88 9.53 -1.41
CA GLU A 43 2.90 10.45 -0.95
C GLU A 43 3.45 9.99 0.40
N LYS A 44 4.76 10.19 0.61
CA LYS A 44 5.39 9.92 1.90
C LYS A 44 4.99 11.01 2.88
N LEU A 45 4.49 10.59 4.05
CA LEU A 45 4.26 11.47 5.20
C LEU A 45 5.57 11.80 5.92
#